data_AF-A0A8J8GMD3-F1
#
_entry.id   AF-A0A8J8GMD3-F1
#
_cell.length_a   1.000
_cell.length_b   1.000
_cell.length_c   1.000
_cell.angle_alpha   90.00
_cell.angle_beta   90.00
_cell.angle_gamma   90.00
#
_symmetry.space_group_name_H-M   'P 1'
#
loop_
_entity.id
_entity.type
_entity.pdbx_description
1 polymer ?
#
loop_
_entity_poly.entity_id
_entity_poly.type
_entity_poly.pdbx_seq_one_letter_code
_entity_poly.pdbx_strand_id
1 'polypeptide(L)'
;MSRSSSPDGIAADPNHSRAENGPTLERVTFRATDDQLAALESLVDDGVYHSKSEALRAGVQQLLERHRDAETDGGSRDGSASE
;
A
#
# COMPACT_ATOMS: atom_id res chain seq x y z
N MET A 1 54.59 6.83 -27.65
CA MET A 1 54.27 5.78 -26.66
C MET A 1 53.23 6.36 -25.71
N SER A 2 51.97 6.00 -25.96
CA SER A 2 50.81 6.47 -25.20
C SER A 2 50.62 5.61 -23.95
N ARG A 3 50.45 6.22 -22.78
CA ARG A 3 49.75 5.59 -21.65
C ARG A 3 48.86 6.64 -21.00
N SER A 4 47.59 6.53 -21.36
CA SER A 4 46.44 7.16 -20.75
C SER A 4 46.37 6.78 -19.26
N SER A 5 46.10 7.76 -18.40
CA SER A 5 45.53 7.51 -17.08
C SER A 5 44.33 8.44 -16.90
N SER A 6 43.16 7.91 -17.25
CA SER A 6 41.88 8.25 -16.63
C SER A 6 41.56 7.15 -15.61
N PRO A 7 40.81 7.44 -14.55
CA PRO A 7 39.36 7.41 -14.73
C PRO A 7 38.68 8.65 -14.17
N ASP A 8 37.97 9.30 -15.07
CA ASP A 8 36.89 10.24 -14.79
C ASP A 8 35.65 9.45 -14.33
N GLY A 9 34.97 9.98 -13.32
CA GLY A 9 33.51 9.91 -13.15
C GLY A 9 32.82 8.54 -13.26
N ILE A 10 32.77 7.80 -12.15
CA ILE A 10 31.58 6.97 -11.85
C ILE A 10 31.24 7.17 -10.37
N ALA A 11 30.69 8.35 -10.06
CA ALA A 11 29.79 8.42 -8.92
C ALA A 11 28.65 7.46 -9.25
N ALA A 12 28.57 6.33 -8.55
CA ALA A 12 27.39 5.48 -8.61
C ALA A 12 26.22 6.34 -8.12
N ASP A 13 25.45 6.91 -9.06
CA ASP A 13 24.15 7.49 -8.79
C ASP A 13 23.26 6.35 -8.31
N PRO A 14 23.00 6.23 -6.99
CA PRO A 14 22.08 5.23 -6.54
C PRO A 14 20.70 5.88 -6.66
N ASN A 15 19.80 5.23 -7.38
CA ASN A 15 18.36 5.35 -7.17
C ASN A 15 17.54 6.31 -8.03
N HIS A 16 17.95 6.63 -9.26
CA HIS A 16 16.97 7.03 -10.29
C HIS A 16 16.65 5.83 -11.19
N SER A 17 15.48 5.17 -11.03
CA SER A 17 14.74 4.46 -12.13
C SER A 17 13.56 3.53 -11.73
N ARG A 18 12.99 3.55 -10.51
CA ARG A 18 11.72 2.79 -10.26
C ARG A 18 10.54 3.58 -9.70
N ALA A 19 10.76 4.82 -9.25
CA ALA A 19 9.74 5.57 -8.52
C ALA A 19 8.99 6.62 -9.36
N GLU A 20 9.26 6.77 -10.66
CA GLU A 20 8.86 8.01 -11.35
C GLU A 20 7.39 8.02 -11.83
N ASN A 21 6.65 6.90 -11.80
CA ASN A 21 5.25 6.87 -12.28
C ASN A 21 4.31 5.94 -11.50
N GLY A 22 4.74 5.38 -10.36
CA GLY A 22 3.91 4.49 -9.53
C GLY A 22 3.33 5.22 -8.32
N PRO A 23 2.14 4.85 -7.81
CA PRO A 23 1.66 5.38 -6.54
C PRO A 23 2.69 5.07 -5.45
N THR A 24 3.17 6.12 -4.79
CA THR A 24 4.09 5.99 -3.67
C THR A 24 3.34 5.50 -2.44
N LEU A 25 3.97 4.61 -1.68
CA LEU A 25 3.41 4.12 -0.42
C LEU A 25 4.01 4.93 0.72
N GLU A 26 3.16 5.56 1.53
CA GLU A 26 3.59 6.18 2.79
C GLU A 26 3.81 5.11 3.86
N ARG A 27 4.92 5.20 4.60
CA ARG A 27 5.22 4.29 5.70
C ARG A 27 4.75 4.89 7.03
N VAL A 28 3.81 4.21 7.67
CA VAL A 28 3.28 4.58 8.99
C VAL A 28 3.59 3.53 10.04
N THR A 29 3.68 3.96 11.30
CA THR A 29 3.81 3.07 12.46
C THR A 29 2.54 3.23 13.31
N PHE A 30 1.91 2.12 13.68
CA PHE A 30 0.76 2.09 14.57
C PHE A 30 0.96 1.05 15.67
N ARG A 31 0.10 1.09 16.69
CA ARG A 31 0.08 0.09 17.76
C ARG A 31 -1.02 -0.93 17.49
N ALA A 32 -0.71 -2.20 17.70
CA ALA A 32 -1.64 -3.32 17.61
C ALA A 32 -1.53 -4.17 18.89
N THR A 33 -2.54 -4.98 19.18
CA THR A 33 -2.43 -6.01 20.22
C THR A 33 -1.56 -7.18 19.73
N ASP A 34 -1.02 -7.96 20.67
CA ASP A 34 -0.27 -9.19 20.32
C ASP A 34 -1.13 -10.16 19.51
N ASP A 35 -2.41 -10.33 19.87
CA ASP A 35 -3.36 -11.15 19.10
C ASP A 35 -3.53 -10.68 17.65
N GLN A 36 -3.62 -9.36 17.42
CA GLN A 36 -3.73 -8.80 16.08
C GLN A 36 -2.45 -9.04 15.26
N LEU A 37 -1.29 -8.92 15.91
CA LEU A 37 -0.01 -9.17 15.26
C LEU A 37 0.14 -10.66 14.91
N ALA A 38 -0.21 -11.56 15.82
CA ALA A 38 -0.19 -13.01 15.61
C ALA A 38 -1.15 -13.42 14.48
N ALA A 39 -2.34 -12.85 14.41
CA ALA A 39 -3.28 -13.10 13.32
C ALA A 39 -2.71 -12.65 11.95
N LEU A 40 -2.07 -11.48 11.88
CA LEU A 40 -1.39 -11.01 10.66
C LEU A 40 -0.22 -11.92 10.27
N GLU A 41 0.50 -12.48 11.23
CA GLU A 41 1.59 -13.43 10.98
C GLU A 41 1.07 -14.76 10.44
N SER A 42 -0.01 -15.30 11.01
CA SER A 42 -0.65 -16.52 10.49
C SER A 42 -1.03 -16.38 9.02
N LEU A 43 -1.62 -15.25 8.63
CA LEU A 43 -2.00 -15.01 7.24
C LEU A 43 -0.81 -15.02 6.26
N VAL A 44 0.38 -14.65 6.72
CA VAL A 44 1.60 -14.70 5.92
C VAL A 44 2.18 -16.11 5.91
N ASP A 45 2.18 -16.79 7.06
CA ASP A 45 2.68 -18.17 7.19
C ASP A 45 1.84 -19.17 6.37
N ASP A 46 0.52 -18.99 6.39
CA ASP A 46 -0.46 -19.74 5.57
C ASP A 46 -0.35 -19.42 4.07
N GLY A 47 0.48 -18.45 3.68
CA GLY A 47 0.70 -18.05 2.29
C GLY A 47 -0.44 -17.26 1.66
N VAL A 48 -1.40 -16.77 2.46
CA VAL A 48 -2.54 -15.96 1.98
C VAL A 48 -2.07 -14.59 1.47
N TYR A 49 -1.07 -14.01 2.12
CA TYR A 49 -0.42 -12.76 1.71
C TYR A 49 1.10 -12.90 1.74
N HIS A 50 1.82 -12.18 0.88
CA HIS A 50 3.29 -12.21 0.87
C HIS A 50 3.92 -11.48 2.06
N SER A 51 3.20 -10.57 2.71
CA SER A 51 3.71 -9.80 3.84
C SER A 51 2.60 -9.24 4.74
N LYS A 52 2.95 -8.92 6.00
CA LYS A 52 2.05 -8.25 6.96
C LYS A 52 1.52 -6.92 6.42
N SER A 53 2.36 -6.14 5.73
CA SER A 53 1.96 -4.86 5.11
C SER A 53 0.99 -5.04 3.95
N GLU A 54 1.03 -6.17 3.24
CA GLU A 54 0.03 -6.49 2.21
C GLU A 54 -1.31 -6.86 2.83
N ALA A 55 -1.31 -7.75 3.84
CA ALA A 55 -2.51 -8.13 4.56
C ALA A 55 -3.23 -6.91 5.18
N LEU A 56 -2.46 -5.99 5.79
CA LEU A 56 -3.00 -4.74 6.32
C LEU A 56 -3.64 -3.86 5.25
N ARG A 57 -2.99 -3.70 4.09
CA ARG A 57 -3.55 -2.91 2.99
C ARG A 57 -4.85 -3.51 2.46
N ALA A 58 -4.91 -4.84 2.32
CA ALA A 58 -6.13 -5.53 1.93
C ALA A 58 -7.26 -5.33 2.96
N GLY A 59 -6.94 -5.41 4.26
CA GLY A 59 -7.90 -5.14 5.33
C GLY A 59 -8.43 -3.70 5.32
N VAL A 60 -7.56 -2.72 5.13
CA VAL A 60 -7.96 -1.30 5.01
C VAL A 60 -8.84 -1.08 3.77
N GLN A 61 -8.49 -1.66 2.63
CA GLN A 61 -9.29 -1.55 1.41
C GLN A 61 -10.70 -2.12 1.61
N GLN A 62 -10.80 -3.31 2.19
CA GLN A 62 -12.09 -3.95 2.48
C GLN A 62 -12.95 -3.12 3.45
N LEU A 63 -12.33 -2.48 4.46
CA LEU A 63 -13.04 -1.60 5.38
C LEU A 63 -13.60 -0.37 4.65
N LEU A 64 -12.82 0.24 3.76
CA LEU A 64 -13.23 1.42 2.97
C LEU A 64 -14.30 1.08 1.93
N GLU A 65 -14.29 -0.12 1.37
CA GLU A 65 -15.37 -0.62 0.51
C GLU A 65 -16.69 -0.72 1.28
N ARG A 66 -16.67 -1.42 2.42
CA ARG A 66 -17.86 -1.57 3.28
C ARG A 66 -18.46 -0.24 3.74
N HIS A 67 -17.62 0.75 4.02
CA HIS A 67 -18.07 2.08 4.41
C HIS A 67 -18.83 2.77 3.25
N ARG A 68 -18.27 2.73 2.04
CA ARG A 68 -18.89 3.34 0.85
C ARG A 68 -20.23 2.68 0.49
N ASP A 69 -20.32 1.35 0.63
CA ASP A 69 -21.56 0.61 0.40
C ASP A 69 -22.65 1.03 1.40
N ALA A 70 -22.28 1.22 2.67
CA ALA A 70 -23.22 1.66 3.72
C ALA A 70 -23.73 3.09 3.49
N GLU A 71 -22.90 4.00 2.97
CA GLU A 71 -23.31 5.36 2.64
C GLU A 71 -24.24 5.42 1.42
N THR A 72 -24.05 4.52 0.46
CA THR A 72 -24.83 4.49 -0.79
C THR A 72 -26.25 3.94 -0.57
N ASP A 73 -26.43 3.01 0.37
CA ASP A 73 -27.76 2.44 0.71
C ASP A 73 -28.67 3.46 1.43
N GLY A 74 -28.08 4.42 2.14
CA GLY A 74 -28.82 5.47 2.86
C GLY A 74 -29.33 6.64 1.99
N GLY A 75 -28.83 6.79 0.75
CA GLY A 75 -29.08 7.96 -0.09
C GLY A 75 -30.23 7.84 -1.11
N SER A 76 -30.85 6.66 -1.26
CA SER A 76 -31.80 6.40 -2.36
C SER A 76 -33.30 6.53 -2.00
N ARG A 77 -33.65 7.18 -0.88
CA ARG A 77 -35.06 7.36 -0.45
C ARG A 77 -35.44 8.83 -0.24
N ASP A 78 -35.15 9.73 -1.18
CA ASP A 78 -35.83 11.02 -1.24
C ASP A 78 -35.84 11.56 -2.67
N GLY A 79 -36.90 11.25 -3.41
CA GLY A 79 -37.00 11.67 -4.82
C GLY A 79 -38.30 11.28 -5.52
N SER A 80 -39.35 10.94 -4.77
CA SER A 80 -40.67 10.67 -5.34
C SER A 80 -41.75 11.17 -4.38
N ALA A 81 -41.93 12.49 -4.36
CA ALA A 81 -43.22 13.09 -4.07
C ALA A 81 -43.55 13.99 -5.26
N SER A 82 -44.22 13.39 -6.24
CA SER A 82 -45.01 14.11 -7.23
C SER A 82 -46.33 14.51 -6.57
N GLU A 83 -46.66 15.80 -6.53
CA GLU A 83 -48.02 16.33 -6.70
C GLU A 83 -48.02 17.83 -6.96
#